data_AF-A0A520E360-F1
#
_entry.id   AF-A0A520E360-F1
#
_cell.length_a   1.000
_cell.length_b   1.000
_cell.length_c   1.000
_cell.angle_alpha   90.00
_cell.angle_beta   90.00
_cell.angle_gamma   90.00
#
_symmetry.space_group_name_H-M   'P 1'
#
loop_
_entity.id
_entity.type
_entity.pdbx_description
1 polymer ?
#
loop_
_entity_poly.entity_id
_entity_poly.type
_entity_poly.pdbx_seq_one_letter_code
_entity_poly.pdbx_strand_id
1 'polypeptide(L)' 'MSNTSENSPQVSQADLDAVAAQLGREPRGVIEIAYRSPDGQPGVVKTAPKLPDGTPFPTLYYLTDPRLTAEASRQESAGV' A
#
# COMPACT_ATOMS: atom_id res chain seq x y z
N MET A 1 20.41 -27.68 -5.30
CA MET A 1 19.19 -26.84 -5.30
C MET A 1 19.38 -25.74 -4.29
N SER A 2 19.80 -24.56 -4.74
CA SER A 2 20.01 -23.40 -3.88
C SER A 2 18.75 -22.54 -3.93
N ASN A 3 17.87 -22.67 -2.94
CA ASN A 3 16.77 -21.73 -2.78
C ASN A 3 17.34 -20.48 -2.12
N THR A 4 17.64 -19.47 -2.94
CA THR A 4 17.81 -18.10 -2.48
C THR A 4 16.46 -17.65 -1.92
N SER A 5 16.31 -17.63 -0.59
CA SER A 5 15.18 -16.95 0.04
C SER A 5 15.32 -15.47 -0.27
N GLU A 6 14.58 -15.01 -1.28
CA GLU A 6 14.43 -13.60 -1.60
C GLU A 6 13.89 -12.89 -0.36
N ASN A 7 14.66 -11.91 0.12
CA ASN A 7 14.37 -11.09 1.27
C ASN A 7 13.18 -10.17 0.93
N SER A 8 11.95 -10.67 1.05
CA SER A 8 10.76 -9.81 0.97
C SER A 8 10.85 -8.78 2.10
N PRO A 9 10.84 -7.46 1.82
CA PRO A 9 10.82 -6.47 2.87
C PRO A 9 9.55 -6.67 3.70
N GLN A 10 9.70 -7.12 4.95
CA GLN A 10 8.60 -7.14 5.90
C GLN A 10 8.09 -5.72 6.09
N VAL A 11 6.79 -5.53 5.90
CA VAL A 11 6.11 -4.26 6.21
C VAL A 11 6.25 -4.02 7.72
N SER A 12 6.89 -2.91 8.08
CA SER A 12 7.14 -2.60 9.49
C SER A 12 5.87 -2.10 10.19
N GLN A 13 5.83 -2.19 11.52
CA GLN A 13 4.71 -1.62 12.28
C GLN A 13 4.61 -0.10 12.05
N ALA A 14 5.75 0.59 11.96
CA ALA A 14 5.78 2.03 11.65
C ALA A 14 5.15 2.35 10.28
N ASP A 15 5.29 1.47 9.30
CA ASP A 15 4.62 1.62 8.00
C ASP A 15 3.11 1.43 8.14
N LEU A 16 2.66 0.42 8.88
CA LEU A 16 1.24 0.18 9.12
C LEU A 16 0.59 1.34 9.88
N ASP A 17 1.27 1.91 10.87
CA ASP A 17 0.81 3.05 11.64
C ASP A 17 0.71 4.31 10.77
N ALA A 18 1.71 4.55 9.92
CA ALA A 18 1.69 5.66 8.96
C ALA A 18 0.54 5.50 7.94
N VAL A 19 0.35 4.30 7.37
CA VAL A 19 -0.77 4.02 6.46
C VAL A 19 -2.11 4.19 7.18
N ALA A 20 -2.25 3.72 8.43
CA ALA A 20 -3.47 3.87 9.20
C ALA A 20 -3.82 5.35 9.42
N ALA A 21 -2.82 6.17 9.76
CA ALA A 21 -2.97 7.61 9.92
C ALA A 21 -3.39 8.29 8.59
N GLN A 22 -2.80 7.89 7.47
CA GLN A 22 -3.14 8.41 6.15
C GLN A 22 -4.57 8.04 5.71
N LEU A 23 -5.00 6.79 5.95
CA LEU A 23 -6.32 6.29 5.54
C LEU A 23 -7.45 6.65 6.51
N GLY A 24 -7.12 7.04 7.75
CA GLY A 24 -8.07 7.23 8.84
C GLY A 24 -8.73 5.94 9.32
N ARG A 25 -8.15 4.77 9.01
CA ARG A 25 -8.64 3.43 9.36
C ARG A 25 -7.52 2.39 9.31
N GLU A 26 -7.74 1.24 9.91
CA GLU A 26 -6.78 0.13 9.86
C GLU A 26 -6.59 -0.38 8.41
N PRO A 27 -5.33 -0.52 7.94
CA PRO A 27 -5.04 -1.10 6.63
C PRO A 27 -5.34 -2.60 6.59
N ARG A 28 -6.00 -3.05 5.51
CA ARG A 28 -6.39 -4.46 5.36
C ARG A 28 -5.45 -5.19 4.42
N GLY A 29 -4.91 -6.32 4.89
CA GLY A 29 -4.21 -7.29 4.05
C GLY A 29 -2.92 -6.77 3.40
N VAL A 30 -2.27 -5.75 3.98
CA VAL A 30 -1.03 -5.17 3.43
C VAL A 30 0.11 -6.18 3.54
N ILE A 31 0.75 -6.44 2.41
CA ILE A 31 1.88 -7.38 2.30
C ILE A 31 3.17 -6.71 1.86
N GLU A 32 3.10 -5.48 1.33
CA GLU A 32 4.26 -4.73 0.83
C GLU A 32 3.96 -3.22 0.82
N ILE A 33 4.98 -2.40 1.07
CA ILE A 33 4.97 -0.98 0.69
C ILE A 33 5.55 -0.89 -0.72
N ALA A 34 4.68 -0.86 -1.73
CA ALA A 34 5.07 -0.91 -3.14
C ALA A 34 5.71 0.40 -3.63
N TYR A 35 5.42 1.52 -2.95
CA TYR A 35 6.04 2.81 -3.25
C TYR A 35 6.16 3.66 -1.98
N ARG A 36 7.29 4.34 -1.85
CA ARG A 36 7.52 5.40 -0.86
C ARG A 36 7.71 6.73 -1.57
N SER A 37 7.11 7.79 -1.04
CA SER A 37 7.33 9.16 -1.48
C SER A 37 8.76 9.62 -1.15
N PRO A 38 9.26 10.72 -1.75
CA PRO A 38 10.63 11.20 -1.54
C PRO A 38 11.00 11.51 -0.08
N ASP A 39 10.01 11.81 0.77
CA ASP A 39 10.16 11.99 2.22
C ASP A 39 10.05 10.69 3.03
N GLY A 40 10.06 9.54 2.35
CA GLY A 40 10.09 8.21 2.95
C GLY A 40 8.74 7.64 3.39
N GLN A 41 7.66 8.42 3.27
CA GLN A 41 6.32 7.98 3.68
C GLN A 41 5.77 6.90 2.73
N PRO A 42 4.98 5.93 3.23
CA PRO A 42 4.31 4.97 2.37
C PRO A 42 3.30 5.71 1.48
N GLY A 43 3.39 5.48 0.17
CA GLY A 43 2.51 6.11 -0.82
C GLY A 43 1.59 5.13 -1.54
N VAL A 44 2.05 3.89 -1.77
CA VAL A 44 1.25 2.79 -2.32
C VAL A 44 1.50 1.55 -1.50
N VAL A 45 0.42 0.86 -1.14
CA VAL A 45 0.49 -0.48 -0.55
C VAL A 45 0.14 -1.54 -1.58
N LYS A 46 0.69 -2.73 -1.40
CA LYS A 46 0.24 -3.96 -2.06
C LYS A 46 -0.52 -4.81 -1.06
N THR A 47 -1.59 -5.43 -1.49
CA THR A 47 -2.43 -6.27 -0.64
C THR A 47 -2.54 -7.71 -1.11
N ALA A 48 -2.79 -8.62 -0.17
CA ALA A 48 -3.15 -9.99 -0.51
C ALA A 48 -4.50 -10.01 -1.27
N PRO A 49 -4.66 -10.89 -2.28
CA PRO A 49 -5.91 -10.99 -3.05
C PRO A 49 -7.09 -11.56 -2.24
N LYS A 50 -6.82 -12.05 -1.03
CA LYS A 50 -7.81 -12.56 -0.07
C LYS A 50 -7.43 -12.10 1.34
N LEU A 51 -8.45 -11.83 2.15
CA LEU A 51 -8.29 -11.55 3.57
C LEU A 51 -8.13 -12.84 4.39
N PRO A 52 -7.75 -12.75 5.68
CA PRO A 52 -7.56 -13.93 6.53
C PRO A 52 -8.79 -14.83 6.64
N ASP A 53 -10.00 -14.28 6.51
CA ASP A 53 -11.27 -15.01 6.50
C ASP A 53 -11.62 -15.64 5.13
N GLY A 54 -10.75 -15.47 4.13
CA GLY A 54 -10.95 -15.94 2.76
C GLY A 54 -11.77 -15.00 1.89
N THR A 55 -12.26 -13.88 2.42
CA THR A 55 -13.02 -12.87 1.66
C THR A 55 -12.15 -12.33 0.52
N PRO A 56 -12.64 -12.29 -0.74
CA PRO A 56 -11.90 -11.69 -1.85
C PRO A 56 -11.60 -10.21 -1.61
N PHE A 57 -10.37 -9.80 -1.93
CA PHE A 57 -9.96 -8.41 -1.93
C PHE A 57 -9.40 -8.08 -3.31
N PRO A 58 -10.22 -7.54 -4.23
CA PRO A 58 -9.88 -7.47 -5.65
C PRO A 58 -8.83 -6.40 -5.97
N THR A 59 -8.60 -5.45 -5.07
CA THR A 59 -7.61 -4.39 -5.24
C THR A 59 -6.24 -4.89 -4.81
N LEU A 60 -5.28 -4.99 -5.75
CA LEU A 60 -3.91 -5.42 -5.46
C LEU A 60 -3.02 -4.25 -5.01
N TYR A 61 -3.22 -3.05 -5.57
CA TYR A 61 -2.49 -1.84 -5.23
C TYR A 61 -3.46 -0.69 -5.00
N TYR A 62 -3.19 0.14 -3.99
CA TYR A 62 -3.91 1.40 -3.81
C TYR A 62 -3.03 2.46 -3.14
N LEU A 63 -3.35 3.73 -3.46
CA LEU A 63 -2.72 4.89 -2.89
C LEU A 63 -3.13 5.07 -1.42
N THR A 64 -2.16 5.45 -0.59
CA THR A 64 -2.38 5.77 0.82
C THR A 64 -2.02 7.22 1.12
N ASP A 65 -0.94 7.75 0.53
CA ASP A 65 -0.54 9.15 0.74
C ASP A 65 -1.61 10.13 0.21
N PRO A 66 -2.17 11.01 1.07
CA PRO A 66 -3.19 11.98 0.68
C PRO A 66 -2.74 12.91 -0.44
N ARG A 67 -1.44 13.24 -0.53
CA ARG A 67 -0.88 14.12 -1.57
C ARG A 67 -0.94 13.46 -2.94
N LEU A 68 -0.61 12.16 -3.00
CA LEU A 68 -0.67 11.39 -4.24
C LEU A 68 -2.12 11.12 -4.65
N THR A 69 -2.99 10.82 -3.69
CA THR A 69 -4.44 10.66 -3.94
C THR A 69 -5.03 11.95 -4.51
N ALA A 70 -4.66 13.12 -3.95
CA ALA A 70 -5.10 14.41 -4.46
C ALA A 70 -4.54 14.71 -5.87
N GLU A 71 -3.30 14.34 -6.16
CA GLU A 71 -2.73 14.50 -7.51
C GLU A 71 -3.38 13.57 -8.53
N ALA A 72 -3.59 12.29 -8.20
CA ALA A 72 -4.33 11.36 -9.05
C ALA A 72 -5.73 11.90 -9.38
N SER A 73 -6.45 12.38 -8.37
CA SER A 73 -7.77 13.01 -8.57
C SER A 73 -7.72 14.24 -9.47
N ARG A 74 -6.65 15.07 -9.39
CA ARG A 74 -6.45 16.19 -10.31
C ARG A 74 -6.21 15.73 -11.75
N GLN A 75 -5.38 14.71 -11.96
CA GLN A 75 -5.09 14.15 -13.29
C GLN A 75 -6.34 13.53 -13.91
N GLU A 76 -7.08 12.73 -13.14
CA GLU A 76 -8.37 12.16 -13.55
C GLU A 76 -9.36 13.25 -13.97
N SER A 77 -9.43 14.34 -13.19
CA SER A 77 -10.30 15.49 -13.51
C SER A 77 -9.84 16.26 -14.76
N ALA A 78 -8.54 16.28 -15.02
CA ALA A 78 -7.96 16.90 -16.22
C ALA A 78 -8.08 16.01 -17.47
N GLY A 79 -8.42 14.73 -17.32
CA GLY A 79 -8.52 13.76 -18.41
C GLY A 79 -7.17 13.32 -18.98
N VAL A 80 -6.12 13.36 -18.16
CA VAL A 80 -4.74 12.94 -18.50
C VAL A 80 -4.44 11.59 -17.86
#